data_AF-A0A7S0RKN5-F1
#
_entry.id   AF-A0A7S0RKN5-F1
#
_cell.length_a   1.000
_cell.length_b   1.000
_cell.length_c   1.000
_cell.angle_alpha   90.00
_cell.angle_beta   90.00
_cell.angle_gamma   90.00
#
_symmetry.space_group_name_H-M   'P 1'
#
loop_
_entity.id
_entity.type
_entity.pdbx_description
1 polymer ?
#
loop_
_entity_poly.entity_id
_entity_poly.type
_entity_poly.pdbx_seq_one_letter_code
_entity_poly.pdbx_strand_id
1 'polypeptide(L)'
;QLLHSSQALAFRRYVLSARKLSDKYLPKWAACKLGDFFHQPCQPGLILVLFLVGFVAVYLLSSLASGGTCATREKTQDINPNAYTVLVNTFKRPDLLKKSIRHYASCPNVDAIRVVWSDQDNAPPIIEGGDSDAQFFSPCVDVRYDQHPSTSLNNRFKPLAGLRTEAVFNVDDDVNVDCSSLDFAHQAWQQTPEALVGFIPRTSRQTAPGKYLYRRWWTVLMEGAYSIILTKACFMHRDYLELYTRTVPPAITDFIDRGRNCEDIAMQFAVANATGKAPVWVSGRYTDSGWMDGISTTGAGVATHRARRDDCVSKFVEVYGHNPLVTSRSFVISASSLWTFLSPPVWIEWFAFP
;
A
#
# COMPACT_ATOMS: atom_id res chain seq x y z
N GLN A 1 -3.36 -19.20 22.12
CA GLN A 1 -4.12 -18.19 22.89
C GLN A 1 -3.21 -17.35 23.81
N LEU A 2 -2.12 -16.80 23.29
CA LEU A 2 -1.21 -15.94 24.04
C LEU A 2 -0.76 -14.82 23.10
N LEU A 3 -1.45 -13.67 23.12
CA LEU A 3 -0.96 -12.37 22.63
C LEU A 3 -1.87 -11.20 23.07
N HIS A 4 -2.57 -11.32 24.20
CA HIS A 4 -3.12 -10.18 24.94
C HIS A 4 -2.25 -9.95 26.18
N SER A 5 -1.13 -9.24 26.08
CA SER A 5 -0.49 -8.73 27.30
C SER A 5 0.39 -7.50 27.19
N SER A 6 0.82 -7.01 26.01
CA SER A 6 1.69 -5.82 25.97
C SER A 6 0.97 -4.53 26.41
N GLN A 7 -0.26 -4.32 25.94
CA GLN A 7 -1.06 -3.13 26.29
C GLN A 7 -1.61 -3.21 27.72
N ALA A 8 -2.00 -4.39 28.20
CA ALA A 8 -2.48 -4.57 29.58
C ALA A 8 -1.34 -4.38 30.60
N LEU A 9 -0.12 -4.83 30.29
CA LEU A 9 1.05 -4.64 31.15
C LEU A 9 1.52 -3.17 31.14
N ALA A 10 1.44 -2.49 30.00
CA ALA A 10 1.72 -1.06 29.89
C ALA A 10 0.70 -0.23 30.68
N PHE A 11 -0.59 -0.58 30.61
CA PHE A 11 -1.65 0.05 31.40
C PHE A 11 -1.45 -0.18 32.90
N ARG A 12 -1.12 -1.41 33.33
CA ARG A 12 -0.82 -1.70 34.75
C ARG A 12 0.38 -0.91 35.26
N ARG A 13 1.45 -0.79 34.47
CA ARG A 13 2.64 0.02 34.80
C ARG A 13 2.30 1.51 34.86
N TYR A 14 1.45 2.00 33.97
CA TYR A 14 0.99 3.38 33.95
C TYR A 14 0.13 3.72 35.17
N VAL A 15 -0.83 2.86 35.54
CA VAL A 15 -1.68 3.03 36.73
C VAL A 15 -0.84 3.01 38.02
N LEU A 16 0.17 2.14 38.11
CA LEU A 16 1.09 2.10 39.25
C LEU A 16 1.97 3.36 39.35
N SER A 17 2.42 3.91 38.21
CA SER A 17 3.16 5.17 38.16
C SER A 17 2.28 6.37 38.52
N ALA A 18 1.03 6.41 38.05
CA ALA A 18 0.05 7.43 38.41
C ALA A 18 -0.29 7.38 39.91
N ARG A 19 -0.39 6.19 40.50
CA ARG A 19 -0.61 6.01 41.95
C ARG A 19 0.60 6.47 42.78
N LYS A 20 1.83 6.17 42.34
CA LYS A 20 3.06 6.67 42.97
C LYS A 20 3.19 8.20 42.89
N LEU A 21 2.76 8.81 41.78
CA LEU A 21 2.66 10.27 41.68
C LEU A 21 1.60 10.80 42.64
N SER A 22 0.39 10.22 42.64
CA SER A 22 -0.68 10.58 43.57
C SER A 22 -0.20 10.56 45.03
N ASP A 23 0.39 9.47 45.50
CA ASP A 23 0.84 9.31 46.90
C ASP A 23 2.01 10.24 47.27
N LYS A 24 2.85 10.63 46.29
CA LYS A 24 3.97 11.57 46.51
C LYS A 24 3.51 13.02 46.60
N TYR A 25 2.42 13.37 45.90
CA TYR A 25 1.93 14.73 45.84
C TYR A 25 0.75 14.99 46.78
N LEU A 26 -0.20 14.08 46.98
CA LEU A 26 -1.36 14.26 47.89
C LEU A 26 -1.03 14.80 49.29
N PRO A 27 0.03 14.33 50.00
CA PRO A 27 0.35 14.83 51.34
C PRO A 27 0.78 16.30 51.36
N LYS A 28 1.25 16.84 50.22
CA LYS A 28 1.60 18.28 50.10
C LYS A 28 0.39 19.18 49.87
N TRP A 29 -0.76 18.60 49.53
CA TRP A 29 -2.01 19.33 49.25
C TRP A 29 -2.90 19.45 50.49
N ALA A 30 -2.76 18.54 51.46
CA ALA A 30 -3.47 18.59 52.74
C ALA A 30 -3.02 19.76 53.66
N ALA A 31 -2.01 20.53 53.26
CA ALA A 31 -1.50 21.68 54.00
C ALA A 31 -2.20 23.02 53.66
N CYS A 32 -3.13 23.06 52.70
CA CYS A 32 -3.92 24.25 52.42
C CYS A 32 -5.10 24.36 53.42
N LYS A 33 -4.91 25.15 54.48
CA LYS A 33 -6.03 25.56 55.35
C LYS A 33 -7.00 26.45 54.57
N LEU A 34 -8.29 26.28 54.83
CA LEU A 34 -9.44 26.88 54.14
C LEU A 34 -9.59 28.42 54.31
N GLY A 35 -8.50 29.16 54.56
CA GLY A 35 -8.55 30.52 55.11
C GLY A 35 -7.72 31.60 54.42
N ASP A 36 -7.03 31.33 53.31
CA ASP A 36 -6.23 32.35 52.60
C ASP A 36 -6.51 32.30 51.10
N PHE A 37 -7.59 32.96 50.67
CA PHE A 37 -8.05 32.97 49.27
C PHE A 37 -7.48 34.12 48.43
N PHE A 38 -6.55 34.94 48.95
CA PHE A 38 -6.19 36.20 48.28
C PHE A 38 -4.71 36.46 47.96
N HIS A 39 -3.76 35.55 48.20
CA HIS A 39 -2.40 35.73 47.67
C HIS A 39 -1.70 34.42 47.27
N GLN A 40 -1.34 34.33 45.98
CA GLN A 40 -0.39 33.42 45.29
C GLN A 40 -0.91 32.15 44.57
N PRO A 41 -0.28 31.75 43.44
CA PRO A 41 -0.93 31.08 42.32
C PRO A 41 -0.76 29.55 42.38
N CYS A 42 -1.70 28.85 42.99
CA CYS A 42 -1.81 27.39 42.87
C CYS A 42 -2.83 27.00 41.79
N GLN A 43 -2.60 27.35 40.52
CA GLN A 43 -3.49 26.92 39.42
C GLN A 43 -2.87 26.38 38.11
N PRO A 44 -1.56 26.12 37.93
CA PRO A 44 -1.11 25.49 36.68
C PRO A 44 -1.38 23.97 36.61
N GLY A 45 -1.40 23.27 37.76
CA GLY A 45 -1.54 21.81 37.80
C GLY A 45 -2.96 21.29 37.54
N LEU A 46 -3.98 22.00 38.06
CA LEU A 46 -5.39 21.61 37.87
C LEU A 46 -5.81 21.79 36.40
N ILE A 47 -5.36 22.87 35.77
CA ILE A 47 -5.60 23.15 34.35
C ILE A 47 -4.96 22.05 33.50
N LEU A 48 -3.70 21.68 33.74
CA LEU A 48 -3.02 20.63 32.97
C LEU A 48 -3.72 19.27 33.07
N VAL A 49 -4.20 18.89 34.26
CA VAL A 49 -4.92 17.61 34.46
C VAL A 49 -6.27 17.63 33.74
N LEU A 50 -7.02 18.72 33.82
CA LEU A 50 -8.30 18.87 33.10
C LEU A 50 -8.09 18.86 31.57
N PHE A 51 -7.03 19.49 31.07
CA PHE A 51 -6.66 19.43 29.66
C PHE A 51 -6.29 18.01 29.22
N LEU A 52 -5.53 17.25 30.01
CA LEU A 52 -5.16 15.86 29.68
C LEU A 52 -6.38 14.93 29.70
N VAL A 53 -7.26 15.06 30.69
CA VAL A 53 -8.50 14.27 30.77
C VAL A 53 -9.45 14.62 29.63
N GLY A 54 -9.59 15.92 29.30
CA GLY A 54 -10.37 16.38 28.16
C GLY A 54 -9.81 15.85 26.83
N PHE A 55 -8.49 15.89 26.64
CA PHE A 55 -7.84 15.37 25.44
C PHE A 55 -8.04 13.86 25.29
N VAL A 56 -7.91 13.09 26.38
CA VAL A 56 -8.18 11.65 26.38
C VAL A 56 -9.65 11.35 26.12
N ALA A 57 -10.58 12.13 26.70
CA ALA A 57 -12.02 11.96 26.45
C ALA A 57 -12.38 12.26 24.98
N VAL A 58 -11.83 13.33 24.39
CA VAL A 58 -12.01 13.65 22.96
C VAL A 58 -11.39 12.58 22.06
N TYR A 59 -10.23 12.04 22.43
CA TYR A 59 -9.58 10.94 21.70
C TYR A 59 -10.38 9.63 21.80
N LEU A 60 -10.96 9.32 22.96
CA LEU A 60 -11.82 8.15 23.16
C LEU A 60 -13.17 8.31 22.46
N LEU A 61 -13.77 9.50 22.50
CA LEU A 61 -15.02 9.83 21.80
C LEU A 61 -14.84 9.79 20.28
N SER A 62 -13.72 10.30 19.75
CA SER A 62 -13.41 10.18 18.32
C SER A 62 -13.10 8.72 17.91
N SER A 63 -12.49 7.93 18.79
CA SER A 63 -12.30 6.49 18.57
C SER A 63 -13.61 5.69 18.60
N LEU A 64 -14.60 6.10 19.41
CA LEU A 64 -15.93 5.49 19.45
C LEU A 64 -16.80 5.93 18.25
N ALA A 65 -16.65 7.18 17.79
CA ALA A 65 -17.30 7.69 16.58
C ALA A 65 -16.71 7.14 15.27
N SER A 66 -15.56 6.46 15.34
CA SER A 66 -14.93 5.78 14.19
C SER A 66 -15.57 4.43 13.85
N GLY A 67 -16.63 4.02 14.57
CA GLY A 67 -17.56 2.98 14.12
C GLY A 67 -18.47 3.51 13.01
N GLY A 68 -17.89 3.94 11.89
CA GLY A 68 -18.66 4.48 10.77
C GLY A 68 -19.55 3.40 10.17
N THR A 69 -20.86 3.55 10.28
CA THR A 69 -21.81 2.91 9.37
C THR A 69 -21.47 3.39 7.96
N CYS A 70 -20.99 2.50 7.10
CA CYS A 70 -20.82 2.82 5.69
C CYS A 70 -22.18 3.20 5.11
N ALA A 71 -22.32 4.46 4.68
CA ALA A 71 -23.42 4.82 3.81
C ALA A 71 -23.27 3.96 2.54
N THR A 72 -24.25 3.12 2.25
CA THR A 72 -24.34 2.46 0.95
C THR A 72 -24.37 3.55 -0.10
N ARG A 73 -23.27 3.73 -0.82
CA ARG A 73 -23.17 4.71 -1.89
C ARG A 73 -24.18 4.29 -2.96
N GLU A 74 -25.22 5.10 -3.15
CA GLU A 74 -26.15 4.91 -4.26
C GLU A 74 -25.31 4.80 -5.54
N LYS A 75 -25.56 3.73 -6.32
CA LYS A 75 -24.90 3.49 -7.61
C LYS A 75 -25.37 4.53 -8.61
N THR A 76 -24.93 5.78 -8.47
CA THR A 76 -25.02 6.76 -9.54
C THR A 76 -24.09 6.32 -10.68
N GLN A 77 -24.59 6.43 -11.90
CA GLN A 77 -23.94 5.96 -13.12
C GLN A 77 -22.78 6.89 -13.57
N ASP A 78 -22.52 7.95 -12.79
CA ASP A 78 -21.46 8.91 -13.05
C ASP A 78 -20.09 8.31 -12.71
N ILE A 79 -19.17 8.41 -13.67
CA ILE A 79 -17.76 8.05 -13.50
C ILE A 79 -17.17 9.02 -12.48
N ASN A 80 -16.89 8.55 -11.27
CA ASN A 80 -16.12 9.32 -10.29
C ASN A 80 -14.64 9.27 -10.69
N PRO A 81 -14.03 10.36 -11.21
CA PRO A 81 -12.65 10.35 -11.68
C PRO A 81 -11.65 10.12 -10.55
N ASN A 82 -12.06 10.34 -9.29
CA ASN A 82 -11.24 10.11 -8.11
C ASN A 82 -11.32 8.67 -7.60
N ALA A 83 -12.21 7.85 -8.14
CA ALA A 83 -12.38 6.46 -7.72
C ALA A 83 -11.49 5.50 -8.51
N TYR A 84 -11.07 4.42 -7.86
CA TYR A 84 -10.24 3.38 -8.45
C TYR A 84 -10.66 1.98 -7.99
N THR A 85 -10.36 0.98 -8.81
CA THR A 85 -10.59 -0.42 -8.46
C THR A 85 -9.32 -1.00 -7.86
N VAL A 86 -9.43 -1.72 -6.75
CA VAL A 86 -8.30 -2.48 -6.19
C VAL A 86 -8.34 -3.91 -6.74
N LEU A 87 -7.25 -4.34 -7.38
CA LEU A 87 -7.07 -5.69 -7.92
C LEU A 87 -6.07 -6.46 -7.05
N VAL A 88 -6.60 -7.34 -6.20
CA VAL A 88 -5.83 -8.14 -5.24
C VAL A 88 -5.45 -9.47 -5.89
N ASN A 89 -4.15 -9.77 -5.96
CA ASN A 89 -3.65 -11.07 -6.36
C ASN A 89 -3.42 -11.95 -5.13
N THR A 90 -4.04 -13.13 -5.10
CA THR A 90 -3.95 -14.06 -3.97
C THR A 90 -3.84 -15.51 -4.42
N PHE A 91 -3.18 -16.33 -3.61
CA PHE A 91 -3.10 -17.78 -3.81
C PHE A 91 -2.95 -18.48 -2.46
N LYS A 92 -3.96 -19.26 -2.07
CA LYS A 92 -3.95 -20.11 -0.85
C LYS A 92 -3.56 -19.36 0.44
N ARG A 93 -3.90 -18.07 0.56
CA ARG A 93 -3.60 -17.21 1.72
C ARG A 93 -4.86 -16.48 2.22
N PRO A 94 -5.89 -17.22 2.65
CA PRO A 94 -7.20 -16.65 2.99
C PRO A 94 -7.14 -15.60 4.09
N ASP A 95 -6.27 -15.77 5.10
CA ASP A 95 -6.17 -14.81 6.21
C ASP A 95 -5.56 -13.47 5.79
N LEU A 96 -4.62 -13.49 4.83
CA LEU A 96 -4.06 -12.27 4.27
C LEU A 96 -5.08 -11.58 3.37
N LEU A 97 -5.77 -12.35 2.52
CA LEU A 97 -6.85 -11.83 1.69
C LEU A 97 -7.95 -11.14 2.50
N LYS A 98 -8.43 -11.74 3.60
CA LYS A 98 -9.42 -11.12 4.50
C LYS A 98 -8.92 -9.79 5.07
N LYS A 99 -7.63 -9.70 5.41
CA LYS A 99 -7.01 -8.45 5.90
C LYS A 99 -6.95 -7.40 4.81
N SER A 100 -6.54 -7.76 3.60
CA SER A 100 -6.51 -6.84 2.45
C SER A 100 -7.90 -6.33 2.11
N ILE A 101 -8.91 -7.21 2.02
CA ILE A 101 -10.31 -6.82 1.73
C ILE A 101 -10.81 -5.84 2.79
N ARG A 102 -10.66 -6.16 4.08
CA ARG A 102 -11.07 -5.27 5.18
C ARG A 102 -10.37 -3.91 5.10
N HIS A 103 -9.07 -3.91 4.84
CA HIS A 103 -8.27 -2.68 4.72
C HIS A 103 -8.73 -1.81 3.56
N TYR A 104 -8.73 -2.36 2.34
CA TYR A 104 -9.07 -1.59 1.13
C TYR A 104 -10.55 -1.19 1.09
N ALA A 105 -11.44 -1.98 1.68
CA ALA A 105 -12.86 -1.61 1.80
C ALA A 105 -13.08 -0.39 2.72
N SER A 106 -12.12 -0.05 3.58
CA SER A 106 -12.17 1.14 4.42
C SER A 106 -11.65 2.41 3.73
N CYS A 107 -11.00 2.28 2.56
CA CYS A 107 -10.44 3.43 1.86
C CYS A 107 -11.54 4.19 1.07
N PRO A 108 -11.68 5.52 1.25
CA PRO A 108 -12.84 6.27 0.75
C PRO A 108 -13.04 6.26 -0.78
N ASN A 109 -11.96 6.14 -1.54
CA ASN A 109 -11.96 6.24 -3.01
C ASN A 109 -11.94 4.89 -3.73
N VAL A 110 -12.04 3.78 -2.99
CA VAL A 110 -12.14 2.45 -3.61
C VAL A 110 -13.56 2.24 -4.14
N ASP A 111 -13.69 2.07 -5.46
CA ASP A 111 -14.96 1.79 -6.13
C ASP A 111 -15.41 0.34 -5.94
N ALA A 112 -14.46 -0.58 -6.12
CA ALA A 112 -14.65 -2.02 -6.07
C ALA A 112 -13.33 -2.71 -5.72
N ILE A 113 -13.43 -3.92 -5.19
CA ILE A 113 -12.32 -4.84 -5.00
C ILE A 113 -12.53 -6.03 -5.92
N ARG A 114 -11.53 -6.31 -6.74
CA ARG A 114 -11.45 -7.47 -7.62
C ARG A 114 -10.39 -8.41 -7.07
N VAL A 115 -10.71 -9.68 -6.94
CA VAL A 115 -9.80 -10.69 -6.41
C VAL A 115 -9.47 -11.67 -7.52
N VAL A 116 -8.20 -11.73 -7.90
CA VAL A 116 -7.69 -12.73 -8.85
C VAL A 116 -7.66 -14.08 -8.14
N TRP A 117 -8.59 -14.96 -8.48
CA TRP A 117 -8.73 -16.26 -7.84
C TRP A 117 -8.11 -17.36 -8.71
N SER A 118 -6.86 -17.69 -8.44
CA SER A 118 -6.09 -18.72 -9.15
C SER A 118 -5.95 -20.03 -8.35
N ASP A 119 -6.82 -20.29 -7.39
CA ASP A 119 -6.87 -21.54 -6.64
C ASP A 119 -7.93 -22.48 -7.24
N GLN A 120 -7.48 -23.56 -7.89
CA GLN A 120 -8.38 -24.55 -8.51
C GLN A 120 -8.88 -25.58 -7.52
N ASP A 121 -8.21 -25.71 -6.37
CA ASP A 121 -8.56 -26.73 -5.36
C ASP A 121 -9.69 -26.25 -4.45
N ASN A 122 -9.91 -24.93 -4.38
CA ASN A 122 -10.93 -24.31 -3.55
C ASN A 122 -11.83 -23.40 -4.39
N ALA A 123 -13.15 -23.52 -4.20
CA ALA A 123 -14.09 -22.59 -4.78
C ALA A 123 -13.86 -21.18 -4.21
N PRO A 124 -14.04 -20.11 -5.01
CA PRO A 124 -14.06 -18.75 -4.48
C PRO A 124 -15.19 -18.61 -3.46
N PRO A 125 -15.04 -17.74 -2.45
CA PRO A 125 -16.13 -17.41 -1.52
C PRO A 125 -17.40 -17.02 -2.27
N ILE A 126 -18.55 -17.54 -1.82
CA ILE A 126 -19.87 -17.22 -2.36
C ILE A 126 -20.69 -16.47 -1.32
N ILE A 127 -21.54 -15.55 -1.76
CA ILE A 127 -22.48 -14.85 -0.88
C ILE A 127 -23.70 -15.76 -0.68
N GLU A 128 -23.55 -16.88 0.03
CA GLU A 128 -24.68 -17.74 0.43
C GLU A 128 -24.56 -18.18 1.89
N GLY A 129 -25.44 -17.63 2.74
CA GLY A 129 -25.95 -18.28 3.95
C GLY A 129 -24.95 -18.68 5.05
N GLY A 130 -24.18 -17.74 5.61
CA GLY A 130 -23.48 -17.96 6.89
C GLY A 130 -22.42 -16.91 7.25
N ASP A 131 -22.29 -16.58 8.54
CA ASP A 131 -21.34 -15.59 9.08
C ASP A 131 -19.85 -15.87 8.75
N SER A 132 -19.49 -17.11 8.40
CA SER A 132 -18.08 -17.50 8.19
C SER A 132 -17.43 -16.82 6.98
N ASP A 133 -18.21 -16.54 5.93
CA ASP A 133 -17.71 -15.96 4.68
C ASP A 133 -17.87 -14.45 4.61
N ALA A 134 -18.53 -13.82 5.58
CA ALA A 134 -18.73 -12.37 5.63
C ALA A 134 -17.41 -11.58 5.57
N GLN A 135 -16.30 -12.16 6.04
CA GLN A 135 -14.96 -11.53 6.03
C GLN A 135 -14.30 -11.49 4.64
N PHE A 136 -14.83 -12.24 3.68
CA PHE A 136 -14.40 -12.22 2.27
C PHE A 136 -15.19 -11.20 1.44
N PHE A 137 -16.13 -10.51 2.07
CA PHE A 137 -16.94 -9.47 1.44
C PHE A 137 -16.88 -8.18 2.25
N SER A 138 -17.49 -7.13 1.71
CA SER A 138 -17.65 -5.86 2.39
C SER A 138 -19.08 -5.37 2.21
N PRO A 139 -19.71 -4.80 3.25
CA PRO A 139 -21.00 -4.11 3.09
C PRO A 139 -20.84 -2.75 2.37
N CYS A 140 -19.62 -2.22 2.27
CA CYS A 140 -19.34 -0.86 1.78
C CYS A 140 -18.90 -0.84 0.31
N VAL A 141 -18.22 -1.90 -0.14
CA VAL A 141 -17.53 -1.96 -1.42
C VAL A 141 -17.84 -3.30 -2.07
N ASP A 142 -18.14 -3.27 -3.37
CA ASP A 142 -18.38 -4.49 -4.16
C ASP A 142 -17.10 -5.31 -4.25
N VAL A 143 -17.12 -6.55 -3.73
CA VAL A 143 -16.01 -7.50 -3.79
C VAL A 143 -16.38 -8.61 -4.75
N ARG A 144 -15.60 -8.76 -5.83
CA ARG A 144 -15.82 -9.80 -6.84
C ARG A 144 -14.61 -10.69 -7.01
N TYR A 145 -14.88 -11.98 -7.17
CA TYR A 145 -13.87 -13.01 -7.37
C TYR A 145 -13.79 -13.38 -8.86
N ASP A 146 -12.63 -13.16 -9.45
CA ASP A 146 -12.32 -13.47 -10.83
C ASP A 146 -11.59 -14.80 -10.90
N GLN A 147 -12.34 -15.88 -11.14
CA GLN A 147 -11.81 -17.23 -11.16
C GLN A 147 -11.06 -17.53 -12.45
N HIS A 148 -9.89 -18.15 -12.31
CA HIS A 148 -9.05 -18.57 -13.42
C HIS A 148 -8.83 -20.09 -13.43
N PRO A 149 -8.73 -20.72 -14.61
CA PRO A 149 -8.59 -22.17 -14.75
C PRO A 149 -7.18 -22.70 -14.47
N SER A 150 -6.23 -21.84 -14.08
CA SER A 150 -4.82 -22.21 -13.88
C SER A 150 -4.20 -21.47 -12.69
N THR A 151 -3.04 -21.93 -12.21
CA THR A 151 -2.25 -21.21 -11.19
C THR A 151 -1.26 -20.19 -11.78
N SER A 152 -1.47 -19.74 -13.02
CA SER A 152 -0.54 -18.85 -13.72
C SER A 152 -0.45 -17.49 -13.03
N LEU A 153 0.77 -16.96 -12.88
CA LEU A 153 0.95 -15.58 -12.39
C LEU A 153 0.41 -14.55 -13.39
N ASN A 154 0.33 -14.90 -14.68
CA ASN A 154 -0.22 -14.03 -15.72
C ASN A 154 -1.72 -13.76 -15.55
N ASN A 155 -2.43 -14.57 -14.75
CA ASN A 155 -3.87 -14.44 -14.55
C ASN A 155 -4.29 -13.06 -14.02
N ARG A 156 -3.44 -12.44 -13.19
CA ARG A 156 -3.69 -11.11 -12.63
C ARG A 156 -3.79 -9.98 -13.66
N PHE A 157 -3.38 -10.24 -14.90
CA PHE A 157 -3.43 -9.27 -16.00
C PHE A 157 -4.43 -9.66 -17.09
N LYS A 158 -5.29 -10.66 -16.85
CA LYS A 158 -6.35 -10.98 -17.81
C LYS A 158 -7.40 -9.86 -17.86
N PRO A 159 -8.06 -9.65 -19.02
CA PRO A 159 -9.10 -8.63 -19.14
C PRO A 159 -10.23 -8.87 -18.14
N LEU A 160 -10.69 -7.81 -17.50
CA LEU A 160 -11.76 -7.86 -16.51
C LEU A 160 -12.98 -7.12 -17.04
N ALA A 161 -14.12 -7.82 -17.10
CA ALA A 161 -15.39 -7.19 -17.46
C ALA A 161 -15.91 -6.29 -16.31
N GLY A 162 -16.66 -5.25 -16.68
CA GLY A 162 -17.42 -4.43 -15.73
C GLY A 162 -16.60 -3.53 -14.81
N LEU A 163 -15.35 -3.20 -15.17
CA LEU A 163 -14.58 -2.16 -14.47
C LEU A 163 -15.17 -0.78 -14.75
N ARG A 164 -15.55 -0.05 -13.69
CA ARG A 164 -16.11 1.31 -13.78
C ARG A 164 -15.06 2.41 -13.73
N THR A 165 -13.85 2.08 -13.26
CA THR A 165 -12.76 3.04 -13.05
C THR A 165 -11.68 2.85 -14.11
N GLU A 166 -11.03 3.94 -14.53
CA GLU A 166 -9.87 3.89 -15.42
C GLU A 166 -8.62 3.41 -14.69
N ALA A 167 -8.44 3.84 -13.44
CA ALA A 167 -7.37 3.40 -12.58
C ALA A 167 -7.65 2.02 -11.97
N VAL A 168 -6.64 1.15 -12.02
CA VAL A 168 -6.61 -0.12 -11.30
C VAL A 168 -5.37 -0.17 -10.42
N PHE A 169 -5.57 -0.28 -9.10
CA PHE A 169 -4.50 -0.50 -8.14
C PHE A 169 -4.21 -1.99 -8.00
N ASN A 170 -3.11 -2.45 -8.56
CA ASN A 170 -2.62 -3.80 -8.43
C ASN A 170 -1.87 -3.99 -7.13
N VAL A 171 -2.21 -5.03 -6.38
CA VAL A 171 -1.56 -5.33 -5.11
C VAL A 171 -1.50 -6.82 -4.81
N ASP A 172 -0.43 -7.25 -4.14
CA ASP A 172 -0.34 -8.59 -3.56
C ASP A 172 -1.06 -8.64 -2.21
N ASP A 173 -1.65 -9.78 -1.84
CA ASP A 173 -2.38 -9.99 -0.59
C ASP A 173 -1.58 -9.80 0.71
N ASP A 174 -0.25 -9.69 0.63
CA ASP A 174 0.66 -9.45 1.75
C ASP A 174 1.09 -7.98 1.89
N VAL A 175 0.59 -7.07 1.04
CA VAL A 175 0.86 -5.63 1.09
C VAL A 175 -0.41 -4.84 1.41
N ASN A 176 -0.32 -3.96 2.42
CA ASN A 176 -1.36 -2.98 2.73
C ASN A 176 -0.78 -1.57 2.67
N VAL A 177 -1.25 -0.75 1.73
CA VAL A 177 -0.87 0.66 1.57
C VAL A 177 -1.86 1.55 2.33
N ASP A 178 -1.37 2.47 3.17
CA ASP A 178 -2.22 3.39 3.94
C ASP A 178 -3.15 4.18 3.00
N CYS A 179 -4.45 4.33 3.33
CA CYS A 179 -5.42 4.93 2.41
C CYS A 179 -5.02 6.34 1.91
N SER A 180 -4.40 7.16 2.76
CA SER A 180 -3.88 8.48 2.35
C SER A 180 -2.72 8.40 1.36
N SER A 181 -1.86 7.37 1.48
CA SER A 181 -0.78 7.11 0.52
C SER A 181 -1.34 6.56 -0.79
N LEU A 182 -2.40 5.76 -0.71
CA LEU A 182 -3.09 5.22 -1.87
C LEU A 182 -3.78 6.34 -2.68
N ASP A 183 -4.49 7.24 -2.01
CA ASP A 183 -5.13 8.40 -2.63
C ASP A 183 -4.10 9.34 -3.26
N PHE A 184 -2.97 9.57 -2.59
CA PHE A 184 -1.88 10.37 -3.16
C PHE A 184 -1.26 9.70 -4.40
N ALA A 185 -1.03 8.39 -4.36
CA ALA A 185 -0.52 7.65 -5.51
C ALA A 185 -1.52 7.64 -6.67
N HIS A 186 -2.83 7.62 -6.39
CA HIS A 186 -3.86 7.78 -7.41
C HIS A 186 -3.79 9.16 -8.07
N GLN A 187 -3.65 10.24 -7.28
CA GLN A 187 -3.46 11.59 -7.81
C GLN A 187 -2.20 11.69 -8.68
N ALA A 188 -1.10 11.08 -8.26
CA ALA A 188 0.11 11.01 -9.07
C ALA A 188 -0.13 10.25 -10.38
N TRP A 189 -0.89 9.16 -10.35
CA TRP A 189 -1.30 8.40 -11.53
C TRP A 189 -2.19 9.21 -12.47
N GLN A 190 -3.14 10.00 -11.96
CA GLN A 190 -4.00 10.85 -12.79
C GLN A 190 -3.20 11.87 -13.63
N GLN A 191 -1.99 12.26 -13.20
CA GLN A 191 -1.11 13.15 -13.96
C GLN A 191 -0.27 12.39 -15.02
N THR A 192 -0.24 11.06 -14.96
CA THR A 192 0.54 10.20 -15.86
C THR A 192 -0.15 8.84 -16.07
N PRO A 193 -1.39 8.83 -16.59
CA PRO A 193 -2.17 7.60 -16.72
C PRO A 193 -1.51 6.57 -17.65
N GLU A 194 -0.63 7.05 -18.54
CA GLU A 194 0.17 6.23 -19.46
C GLU A 194 1.28 5.41 -18.77
N ALA A 195 1.64 5.70 -17.52
CA ALA A 195 2.72 5.04 -16.79
C ALA A 195 2.22 4.11 -15.68
N LEU A 196 3.08 3.17 -15.27
CA LEU A 196 2.91 2.46 -14.01
C LEU A 196 3.36 3.38 -12.87
N VAL A 197 2.51 3.56 -11.86
CA VAL A 197 2.75 4.47 -10.73
C VAL A 197 2.65 3.70 -9.42
N GLY A 198 3.73 3.57 -8.65
CA GLY A 198 3.70 2.68 -7.49
C GLY A 198 4.83 2.85 -6.49
N PHE A 199 4.88 1.94 -5.51
CA PHE A 199 5.65 2.13 -4.28
C PHE A 199 7.01 1.40 -4.26
N ILE A 200 7.23 0.48 -5.20
CA ILE A 200 8.33 -0.48 -5.13
C ILE A 200 9.22 -0.36 -6.39
N PRO A 201 10.20 0.56 -6.42
CA PRO A 201 11.06 0.79 -7.57
C PRO A 201 12.16 -0.25 -7.68
N ARG A 202 12.51 -0.58 -8.92
CA ARG A 202 13.57 -1.52 -9.31
C ARG A 202 14.27 -1.01 -10.57
N THR A 203 15.47 -1.52 -10.80
CA THR A 203 16.25 -1.14 -11.99
C THR A 203 16.83 -2.36 -12.66
N SER A 204 17.13 -2.24 -13.95
CA SER A 204 17.82 -3.25 -14.75
C SER A 204 19.10 -2.66 -15.33
N ARG A 205 20.22 -3.37 -15.22
CA ARG A 205 21.50 -2.95 -15.76
C ARG A 205 22.00 -3.92 -16.81
N GLN A 206 22.37 -3.42 -17.98
CA GLN A 206 23.06 -4.22 -18.98
C GLN A 206 24.51 -4.47 -18.55
N THR A 207 24.97 -5.71 -18.65
CA THR A 207 26.37 -6.08 -18.35
C THR A 207 27.13 -6.61 -19.55
N ALA A 208 26.42 -7.13 -20.55
CA ALA A 208 26.95 -7.48 -21.86
C ALA A 208 25.82 -7.36 -22.90
N PRO A 209 26.11 -7.39 -24.21
CA PRO A 209 25.06 -7.50 -25.23
C PRO A 209 24.09 -8.65 -24.91
N GLY A 210 22.80 -8.35 -24.81
CA GLY A 210 21.75 -9.32 -24.48
C GLY A 210 21.72 -9.81 -23.01
N LYS A 211 22.62 -9.37 -22.13
CA LYS A 211 22.65 -9.78 -20.72
C LYS A 211 22.32 -8.61 -19.79
N TYR A 212 21.28 -8.81 -18.99
CA TYR A 212 20.75 -7.81 -18.07
C TYR A 212 20.67 -8.37 -16.66
N LEU A 213 20.85 -7.47 -15.70
CA LEU A 213 20.82 -7.78 -14.29
C LEU A 213 19.74 -6.93 -13.62
N TYR A 214 18.77 -7.59 -13.00
CA TYR A 214 17.72 -7.01 -12.18
C TYR A 214 18.26 -6.61 -10.80
N ARG A 215 17.89 -5.41 -10.35
CA ARG A 215 18.45 -4.79 -9.14
C ARG A 215 17.37 -4.19 -8.25
N ARG A 216 17.66 -4.27 -6.95
CA ARG A 216 16.74 -3.89 -5.85
C ARG A 216 17.05 -2.48 -5.34
N TRP A 217 16.41 -2.13 -4.23
CA TRP A 217 16.46 -0.82 -3.58
C TRP A 217 17.86 -0.20 -3.48
N TRP A 218 18.86 -0.94 -2.98
CA TRP A 218 20.21 -0.39 -2.81
C TRP A 218 20.81 0.16 -4.11
N THR A 219 20.58 -0.49 -5.25
CA THR A 219 21.06 0.02 -6.54
C THR A 219 20.26 1.22 -6.99
N VAL A 220 18.94 1.20 -6.83
CA VAL A 220 18.06 2.36 -7.12
C VAL A 220 18.51 3.59 -6.34
N LEU A 221 18.79 3.41 -5.04
CA LEU A 221 19.27 4.46 -4.15
C LEU A 221 20.62 5.01 -4.60
N MET A 222 21.58 4.14 -4.90
CA MET A 222 22.94 4.55 -5.26
C MET A 222 23.02 5.20 -6.65
N GLU A 223 22.23 4.71 -7.61
CA GLU A 223 22.22 5.25 -8.98
C GLU A 223 21.28 6.45 -9.13
N GLY A 224 20.38 6.66 -8.17
CA GLY A 224 19.32 7.67 -8.27
C GLY A 224 18.40 7.43 -9.47
N ALA A 225 18.22 6.16 -9.86
CA ALA A 225 17.56 5.79 -11.10
C ALA A 225 16.82 4.45 -10.96
N TYR A 226 15.69 4.34 -11.66
CA TYR A 226 14.89 3.11 -11.72
C TYR A 226 14.19 3.02 -13.07
N SER A 227 13.84 1.81 -13.50
CA SER A 227 13.19 1.57 -14.80
C SER A 227 11.99 0.64 -14.69
N ILE A 228 11.72 0.14 -13.48
CA ILE A 228 10.63 -0.79 -13.19
C ILE A 228 9.93 -0.38 -11.90
N ILE A 229 8.60 -0.39 -11.91
CA ILE A 229 7.75 -0.39 -10.71
C ILE A 229 7.05 -1.74 -10.62
N LEU A 230 7.14 -2.40 -9.46
CA LEU A 230 6.51 -3.71 -9.28
C LEU A 230 4.99 -3.58 -9.15
N THR A 231 4.24 -4.42 -9.87
CA THR A 231 2.78 -4.56 -9.73
C THR A 231 2.34 -5.17 -8.40
N LYS A 232 3.29 -5.48 -7.52
CA LYS A 232 3.05 -5.81 -6.10
C LYS A 232 2.33 -4.69 -5.34
N ALA A 233 2.51 -3.43 -5.76
CA ALA A 233 1.75 -2.28 -5.25
C ALA A 233 1.89 -1.09 -6.24
N CYS A 234 1.02 -1.03 -7.26
CA CYS A 234 1.02 0.07 -8.22
C CYS A 234 -0.35 0.32 -8.87
N PHE A 235 -0.59 1.57 -9.25
CA PHE A 235 -1.63 1.96 -10.19
C PHE A 235 -1.20 1.72 -11.63
N MET A 236 -2.17 1.34 -12.45
CA MET A 236 -2.07 1.26 -13.90
C MET A 236 -3.41 1.58 -14.54
N HIS A 237 -3.40 1.95 -15.82
CA HIS A 237 -4.63 2.10 -16.59
C HIS A 237 -5.29 0.73 -16.84
N ARG A 238 -6.62 0.63 -16.75
CA ARG A 238 -7.37 -0.62 -16.91
C ARG A 238 -7.10 -1.31 -18.26
N ASP A 239 -6.85 -0.53 -19.31
CA ASP A 239 -6.58 -1.03 -20.66
C ASP A 239 -5.28 -1.83 -20.72
N TYR A 240 -4.39 -1.70 -19.72
CA TYR A 240 -3.16 -2.49 -19.66
C TYR A 240 -3.41 -3.96 -19.32
N LEU A 241 -4.58 -4.31 -18.77
CA LEU A 241 -5.02 -5.71 -18.67
C LEU A 241 -5.20 -6.32 -20.08
N GLU A 242 -5.85 -5.57 -20.97
CA GLU A 242 -6.04 -6.02 -22.35
C GLU A 242 -4.74 -5.95 -23.15
N LEU A 243 -3.95 -4.87 -22.99
CA LEU A 243 -2.63 -4.74 -23.58
C LEU A 243 -1.77 -5.96 -23.27
N TYR A 244 -1.65 -6.33 -21.99
CA TYR A 244 -0.82 -7.45 -21.57
C TYR A 244 -1.21 -8.75 -22.28
N THR A 245 -2.50 -9.05 -22.33
CA THR A 245 -3.00 -10.28 -22.94
C THR A 245 -2.82 -10.30 -24.46
N ARG A 246 -2.83 -9.13 -25.12
CA ARG A 246 -2.72 -9.01 -26.58
C ARG A 246 -1.28 -8.89 -27.07
N THR A 247 -0.40 -8.20 -26.35
CA THR A 247 0.91 -7.80 -26.86
C THR A 247 2.07 -8.58 -26.25
N VAL A 248 1.92 -9.17 -25.06
CA VAL A 248 2.99 -9.97 -24.46
C VAL A 248 3.08 -11.31 -25.19
N PRO A 249 4.22 -11.63 -25.83
CA PRO A 249 4.36 -12.86 -26.61
C PRO A 249 4.22 -14.13 -25.75
N PRO A 250 3.69 -15.24 -26.30
CA PRO A 250 3.61 -16.52 -25.60
C PRO A 250 4.96 -17.01 -25.05
N ALA A 251 6.05 -16.73 -25.77
CA ALA A 251 7.41 -17.06 -25.31
C ALA A 251 7.76 -16.43 -23.95
N ILE A 252 7.19 -15.26 -23.63
CA ILE A 252 7.35 -14.58 -22.34
C ILE A 252 6.37 -15.15 -21.31
N THR A 253 5.09 -15.28 -21.64
CA THR A 253 4.10 -15.81 -20.68
C THR A 253 4.42 -17.24 -20.25
N ASP A 254 4.88 -18.08 -21.18
CA ASP A 254 5.28 -19.46 -20.88
C ASP A 254 6.57 -19.51 -20.04
N PHE A 255 7.49 -18.55 -20.26
CA PHE A 255 8.70 -18.44 -19.45
C PHE A 255 8.37 -18.05 -18.00
N ILE A 256 7.44 -17.12 -17.82
CA ILE A 256 6.88 -16.73 -16.52
C ILE A 256 6.23 -17.93 -15.83
N ASP A 257 5.41 -18.71 -16.56
CA ASP A 257 4.72 -19.87 -15.98
C ASP A 257 5.67 -20.96 -15.53
N ARG A 258 6.71 -21.27 -16.34
CA ARG A 258 7.76 -22.22 -15.94
C ARG A 258 8.59 -21.72 -14.75
N GLY A 259 8.91 -20.43 -14.72
CA GLY A 259 9.73 -19.83 -13.67
C GLY A 259 8.97 -19.47 -12.38
N ARG A 260 7.64 -19.38 -12.47
CA ARG A 260 6.70 -18.79 -11.50
C ARG A 260 7.21 -17.46 -10.96
N ASN A 261 7.56 -16.54 -11.87
CA ASN A 261 8.09 -15.22 -11.55
C ASN A 261 8.00 -14.25 -12.74
N CYS A 262 8.23 -12.96 -12.50
CA CYS A 262 8.51 -11.92 -13.50
C CYS A 262 7.32 -11.43 -14.34
N GLU A 263 6.09 -11.75 -13.95
CA GLU A 263 4.89 -11.17 -14.55
C GLU A 263 4.87 -9.64 -14.35
N ASP A 264 5.35 -9.16 -13.20
CA ASP A 264 5.48 -7.74 -12.89
C ASP A 264 6.48 -7.02 -13.81
N ILE A 265 7.62 -7.65 -14.09
CA ILE A 265 8.62 -7.17 -15.06
C ILE A 265 8.02 -7.18 -16.46
N ALA A 266 7.30 -8.23 -16.85
CA ALA A 266 6.68 -8.32 -18.18
C ALA A 266 5.62 -7.24 -18.38
N MET A 267 4.84 -6.92 -17.34
CA MET A 267 3.89 -5.80 -17.38
C MET A 267 4.62 -4.47 -17.59
N GLN A 268 5.72 -4.22 -16.88
CA GLN A 268 6.52 -3.02 -17.11
C GLN A 268 7.07 -2.95 -18.54
N PHE A 269 7.54 -4.07 -19.11
CA PHE A 269 7.99 -4.15 -20.50
C PHE A 269 6.85 -3.82 -21.46
N ALA A 270 5.66 -4.42 -21.26
CA ALA A 270 4.51 -4.21 -22.13
C ALA A 270 4.09 -2.73 -22.16
N VAL A 271 3.97 -2.11 -20.99
CA VAL A 271 3.60 -0.69 -20.88
C VAL A 271 4.68 0.22 -21.48
N ALA A 272 5.95 0.01 -21.13
CA ALA A 272 7.03 0.85 -21.64
C ALA A 272 7.19 0.72 -23.16
N ASN A 273 7.01 -0.48 -23.72
CA ASN A 273 7.04 -0.71 -25.16
C ASN A 273 5.86 -0.05 -25.88
N ALA A 274 4.69 -0.02 -25.25
CA ALA A 274 3.49 0.57 -25.85
C ALA A 274 3.49 2.11 -25.79
N THR A 275 4.00 2.71 -24.72
CA THR A 275 3.85 4.15 -24.47
C THR A 275 5.16 4.94 -24.54
N GLY A 276 6.31 4.28 -24.45
CA GLY A 276 7.61 4.94 -24.31
C GLY A 276 7.76 5.73 -23.01
N LYS A 277 6.87 5.55 -22.02
CA LYS A 277 6.91 6.28 -20.75
C LYS A 277 7.71 5.52 -19.69
N ALA A 278 8.47 6.26 -18.90
CA ALA A 278 9.11 5.73 -17.70
C ALA A 278 8.07 5.53 -16.58
N PRO A 279 8.24 4.55 -15.70
CA PRO A 279 7.37 4.41 -14.54
C PRO A 279 7.62 5.53 -13.51
N VAL A 280 6.65 5.72 -12.61
CA VAL A 280 6.72 6.73 -11.55
C VAL A 280 6.73 6.06 -10.18
N TRP A 281 7.79 6.31 -9.42
CA TRP A 281 7.88 5.94 -8.02
C TRP A 281 7.19 6.99 -7.15
N VAL A 282 6.28 6.52 -6.30
CA VAL A 282 5.62 7.33 -5.28
C VAL A 282 6.11 6.92 -3.90
N SER A 283 6.52 7.90 -3.12
CA SER A 283 6.81 7.74 -1.69
C SER A 283 5.50 7.73 -0.90
N GLY A 284 5.32 6.70 -0.08
CA GLY A 284 4.13 6.54 0.74
C GLY A 284 4.32 5.46 1.81
N ARG A 285 3.38 5.41 2.74
CA ARG A 285 3.36 4.46 3.84
C ARG A 285 2.63 3.19 3.43
N TYR A 286 3.27 2.05 3.66
CA TYR A 286 2.69 0.73 3.45
C TYR A 286 3.35 -0.30 4.38
N THR A 287 2.68 -1.43 4.56
CA THR A 287 3.19 -2.59 5.27
C THR A 287 3.33 -3.76 4.32
N ASP A 288 4.44 -4.49 4.39
CA ASP A 288 4.69 -5.72 3.62
C ASP A 288 4.91 -6.86 4.61
N SER A 289 3.86 -7.65 4.84
CA SER A 289 3.90 -8.80 5.75
C SER A 289 4.61 -10.00 5.12
N GLY A 290 4.82 -10.00 3.80
CA GLY A 290 5.56 -11.02 3.07
C GLY A 290 7.07 -10.91 3.28
N TRP A 291 7.58 -9.86 3.92
CA TRP A 291 9.00 -9.70 4.22
C TRP A 291 9.57 -10.85 5.10
N MET A 292 8.79 -11.42 6.02
CA MET A 292 9.31 -12.44 6.94
C MET A 292 9.32 -13.87 6.35
N ASP A 293 8.41 -14.18 5.41
CA ASP A 293 8.22 -15.54 4.87
C ASP A 293 8.32 -15.60 3.32
N GLY A 294 8.66 -14.48 2.67
CA GLY A 294 8.70 -14.37 1.22
C GLY A 294 9.94 -15.01 0.58
N ILE A 295 9.75 -15.73 -0.53
CA ILE A 295 10.80 -16.35 -1.34
C ILE A 295 11.85 -15.33 -1.83
N SER A 296 11.47 -14.05 -1.91
CA SER A 296 12.36 -12.92 -2.26
C SER A 296 13.27 -12.44 -1.11
N THR A 297 13.04 -12.90 0.12
CA THR A 297 13.63 -12.30 1.33
C THR A 297 14.38 -13.29 2.23
N THR A 298 14.08 -14.60 2.18
CA THR A 298 14.71 -15.59 3.08
C THR A 298 15.54 -16.67 2.37
N GLY A 299 16.73 -16.95 2.93
CA GLY A 299 17.58 -18.11 2.60
C GLY A 299 18.14 -18.17 1.18
N ALA A 300 18.43 -19.40 0.71
CA ALA A 300 18.88 -19.68 -0.66
C ALA A 300 17.87 -19.24 -1.73
N GLY A 301 16.58 -19.14 -1.35
CA GLY A 301 15.50 -18.66 -2.21
C GLY A 301 15.72 -17.25 -2.75
N VAL A 302 16.38 -16.35 -2.00
CA VAL A 302 16.68 -14.98 -2.46
C VAL A 302 17.63 -14.96 -3.66
N ALA A 303 18.69 -15.77 -3.60
CA ALA A 303 19.68 -15.84 -4.67
C ALA A 303 19.06 -16.44 -5.93
N THR A 304 18.28 -17.52 -5.78
CA THR A 304 17.57 -18.17 -6.88
C THR A 304 16.49 -17.25 -7.47
N HIS A 305 15.73 -16.55 -6.63
CA HIS A 305 14.69 -15.61 -7.07
C HIS A 305 15.28 -14.42 -7.83
N ARG A 306 16.40 -13.85 -7.34
CA ARG A 306 17.09 -12.76 -8.05
C ARG A 306 17.67 -13.24 -9.38
N ALA A 307 18.35 -14.40 -9.39
CA ALA A 307 18.93 -14.95 -10.61
C ALA A 307 17.85 -15.20 -11.67
N ARG A 308 16.68 -15.75 -11.28
CA ARG A 308 15.54 -15.88 -12.19
C ARG A 308 15.09 -14.54 -12.76
N ARG A 309 15.07 -13.45 -11.97
CA ARG A 309 14.73 -12.12 -12.48
C ARG A 309 15.79 -11.53 -13.41
N ASP A 310 17.07 -11.82 -13.18
CA ASP A 310 18.15 -11.49 -14.12
C ASP A 310 17.89 -12.18 -15.49
N ASP A 311 17.54 -13.48 -15.45
CA ASP A 311 17.19 -14.25 -16.65
C ASP A 311 15.93 -13.72 -17.34
N CYS A 312 14.91 -13.33 -16.58
CA CYS A 312 13.68 -12.76 -17.13
C CYS A 312 13.94 -11.50 -17.95
N VAL A 313 14.68 -10.51 -17.40
CA VAL A 313 14.97 -9.28 -18.13
C VAL A 313 15.73 -9.59 -19.41
N SER A 314 16.74 -10.47 -19.33
CA SER A 314 17.53 -10.87 -20.51
C SER A 314 16.67 -11.56 -21.56
N LYS A 315 15.81 -12.50 -21.15
CA LYS A 315 14.89 -13.21 -22.04
C LYS A 315 13.87 -12.28 -22.68
N PHE A 316 13.35 -11.31 -21.92
CA PHE A 316 12.35 -10.38 -22.45
C PHE A 316 12.97 -9.46 -23.49
N VAL A 317 14.18 -8.93 -23.25
CA VAL A 317 14.91 -8.15 -24.25
C VAL A 317 15.19 -8.96 -25.52
N GLU A 318 15.57 -10.23 -25.38
CA GLU A 318 15.75 -11.14 -26.52
C GLU A 318 14.46 -11.28 -27.34
N VAL A 319 13.32 -11.53 -26.69
CA VAL A 319 12.03 -11.75 -27.37
C VAL A 319 11.47 -10.46 -27.99
N TYR A 320 11.62 -9.31 -27.32
CA TYR A 320 11.22 -8.00 -27.87
C TYR A 320 12.18 -7.48 -28.96
N GLY A 321 13.38 -8.06 -29.09
CA GLY A 321 14.43 -7.60 -30.00
C GLY A 321 15.13 -6.30 -29.59
N HIS A 322 14.69 -5.67 -28.50
CA HIS A 322 15.26 -4.46 -27.92
C HIS A 322 14.85 -4.35 -26.44
N ASN A 323 15.46 -3.42 -25.69
CA ASN A 323 15.05 -3.12 -24.31
C ASN A 323 14.09 -1.93 -24.26
N PRO A 324 12.77 -2.15 -24.04
CA PRO A 324 11.80 -1.07 -23.99
C PRO A 324 11.80 -0.30 -22.67
N LEU A 325 12.48 -0.78 -21.63
CA LEU A 325 12.46 -0.14 -20.31
C LEU A 325 13.05 1.28 -20.36
N VAL A 326 12.28 2.24 -19.89
CA VAL A 326 12.68 3.65 -19.83
C VAL A 326 13.07 4.02 -18.40
N THR A 327 14.28 4.58 -18.24
CA THR A 327 14.81 4.98 -16.94
C THR A 327 14.19 6.30 -16.47
N SER A 328 13.68 6.31 -15.24
CA SER A 328 13.29 7.50 -14.48
C SER A 328 14.33 7.85 -13.42
N ARG A 329 14.50 9.15 -13.18
CA ARG A 329 15.35 9.74 -12.11
C ARG A 329 14.57 10.67 -11.18
N SER A 330 13.25 10.72 -11.33
CA SER A 330 12.36 11.55 -10.54
C SER A 330 11.41 10.66 -9.74
N PHE A 331 10.96 11.11 -8.58
CA PHE A 331 9.94 10.41 -7.80
C PHE A 331 9.00 11.45 -7.18
N VAL A 332 7.82 10.99 -6.80
CA VAL A 332 6.75 11.84 -6.29
C VAL A 332 6.58 11.58 -4.80
N ILE A 333 6.44 12.65 -4.03
CA ILE A 333 6.26 12.61 -2.57
C ILE A 333 5.24 13.66 -2.17
N SER A 334 4.39 13.34 -1.19
CA SER A 334 3.36 14.26 -0.73
C SER A 334 4.00 15.51 -0.14
N ALA A 335 3.50 16.68 -0.56
CA ALA A 335 3.92 17.97 -0.01
C ALA A 335 3.77 18.00 1.52
N SER A 336 2.71 17.41 2.07
CA SER A 336 2.49 17.32 3.52
C SER A 336 3.60 16.58 4.28
N SER A 337 4.40 15.76 3.59
CA SER A 337 5.53 15.02 4.19
C SER A 337 6.85 15.79 4.16
N LEU A 338 6.97 16.86 3.37
CA LEU A 338 8.22 17.58 3.15
C LEU A 338 8.13 19.09 3.35
N TRP A 339 6.94 19.69 3.40
CA TRP A 339 6.77 21.15 3.41
C TRP A 339 7.61 21.84 4.50
N THR A 340 7.80 21.18 5.66
CA THR A 340 8.59 21.69 6.78
C THR A 340 10.10 21.51 6.64
N PHE A 341 10.57 20.74 5.66
CA PHE A 341 11.98 20.42 5.41
C PHE A 341 12.52 21.04 4.12
N LEU A 342 11.66 21.67 3.31
CA LEU A 342 12.09 22.37 2.11
C LEU A 342 12.65 23.73 2.50
N SER A 343 13.93 23.94 2.17
CA SER A 343 14.48 25.29 2.14
C SER A 343 13.81 26.05 1.00
N PRO A 344 13.43 27.33 1.21
CA PRO A 344 12.97 28.17 0.13
C PRO A 344 14.06 28.29 -0.96
N PRO A 345 13.66 28.56 -2.22
CA PRO A 345 14.58 28.56 -3.36
C PRO A 345 15.80 29.50 -3.19
N VAL A 346 15.62 30.59 -2.44
CA VAL A 346 16.68 31.53 -2.09
C VAL A 346 16.55 31.96 -0.64
N TRP A 347 17.68 32.21 0.03
CA TRP A 347 17.71 32.51 1.46
C TRP A 347 16.90 33.77 1.85
N ILE A 348 16.74 34.72 0.92
CA ILE A 348 16.00 35.97 1.16
C ILE A 348 14.50 35.74 1.39
N GLU A 349 13.94 34.64 0.87
CA GLU A 349 12.53 34.24 1.09
C GLU A 349 12.26 33.86 2.55
N TRP A 350 13.29 33.53 3.35
CA TRP A 350 13.12 33.38 4.81
C TRP A 350 12.82 34.70 5.52
N PHE A 351 13.20 35.83 4.90
CA PHE A 351 13.10 37.17 5.45
C PHE A 351 12.04 38.03 4.75
N ALA A 352 11.52 37.56 3.62
CA ALA A 352 10.35 38.12 2.98
C ALA A 352 9.11 37.73 3.80
N PHE A 353 8.88 38.47 4.90
CA PHE A 353 7.56 38.47 5.52
C PHE A 353 6.57 39.23 4.62
N PRO A 354 5.29 38.79 4.55
CA PRO A 354 4.24 39.50 3.84
C PRO A 354 4.08 40.97 4.27
#